data_AF-A0A509LKN4-F1
#
_entry.id   AF-A0A509LKN4-F1
#
_cell.length_a   1.000
_cell.length_b   1.000
_cell.length_c   1.000
_cell.angle_alpha   90.00
_cell.angle_beta   90.00
_cell.angle_gamma   90.00
#
_symmetry.space_group_name_H-M   'P 1'
#
loop_
_entity.id
_entity.type
_entity.pdbx_description
1 polymer ?
#
loop_
_entity_poly.entity_id
_entity_poly.type
_entity_poly.pdbx_seq_one_letter_code
_entity_poly.pdbx_strand_id
1 'polypeptide(L)'
;MLIIRKEQIEIMSTYQVKRFIKDCIEFKKQFWPETDIDLSEKELNEKIRKIVSTADGYGIKEEELVLRFLNLEYALGPDFDSSGQHDWVPGILADENINSLDKIEQLEEKVEQVLSE
;
A
#
# COMPACT_ATOMS: atom_id res chain seq x y z
N MET A 1 -1.18 16.66 -5.43
CA MET A 1 -2.11 15.52 -5.57
C MET A 1 -1.84 14.85 -6.89
N LEU A 2 -1.24 13.66 -6.83
CA LEU A 2 -0.99 12.83 -7.99
C LEU A 2 -1.92 11.62 -7.87
N ILE A 3 -2.67 11.34 -8.93
CA ILE A 3 -3.49 10.13 -9.02
C ILE A 3 -2.61 9.10 -9.73
N ILE A 4 -2.30 8.00 -9.05
CA ILE A 4 -1.58 6.85 -9.58
C ILE A 4 -2.59 5.90 -10.23
N ARG A 5 -2.49 5.75 -11.55
CA ARG A 5 -3.23 4.74 -12.32
C ARG A 5 -2.30 3.60 -12.73
N LYS A 6 -2.83 2.39 -12.80
CA LYS A 6 -2.08 1.20 -13.25
C LYS A 6 -1.41 1.40 -14.61
N GLU A 7 -2.13 1.99 -15.57
CA GLU A 7 -1.64 2.29 -16.92
C GLU A 7 -0.48 3.29 -16.91
N GLN A 8 -0.45 4.19 -15.92
CA GLN A 8 0.63 5.14 -15.76
C GLN A 8 1.89 4.40 -15.29
N ILE A 9 1.81 3.45 -14.36
CA ILE A 9 2.97 2.67 -13.90
C ILE A 9 3.60 1.80 -14.99
N GLU A 10 2.80 1.17 -15.86
CA GLU A 10 3.33 0.30 -16.93
C GLU A 10 4.11 1.08 -18.00
N ILE A 11 3.76 2.36 -18.21
CA ILE A 11 4.41 3.24 -19.21
C ILE A 11 5.48 4.14 -18.55
N MET A 12 5.37 4.41 -17.24
CA MET A 12 6.24 5.32 -16.49
C MET A 12 7.61 4.70 -16.18
N SER A 13 8.46 4.77 -17.19
CA SER A 13 9.91 4.93 -17.08
C SER A 13 10.31 6.36 -16.63
N THR A 14 9.40 7.10 -15.99
CA THR A 14 9.56 8.52 -15.65
C THR A 14 9.87 8.75 -14.17
N TYR A 15 10.65 9.80 -13.93
CA TYR A 15 11.07 10.37 -12.65
C TYR A 15 10.05 10.28 -11.49
N GLN A 16 8.75 10.36 -11.78
CA GLN A 16 7.67 10.31 -10.80
C GLN A 16 7.53 8.94 -10.13
N VAL A 17 7.63 7.82 -10.85
CA VAL A 17 7.64 6.48 -10.21
C VAL A 17 8.91 6.30 -9.39
N LYS A 18 10.06 6.74 -9.91
CA LYS A 18 11.32 6.70 -9.14
C LYS A 18 11.25 7.54 -7.86
N ARG A 19 10.61 8.70 -7.92
CA ARG A 19 10.34 9.55 -6.76
C ARG A 19 9.40 8.85 -5.79
N PHE A 20 8.28 8.32 -6.27
CA PHE A 20 7.34 7.55 -5.46
C PHE A 20 8.00 6.35 -4.76
N ILE A 21 8.86 5.61 -5.47
CA ILE A 21 9.65 4.52 -4.91
C ILE A 21 10.60 5.05 -3.84
N LYS A 22 11.29 6.17 -4.09
CA LYS A 22 12.17 6.81 -3.11
C LYS A 22 11.38 7.21 -1.86
N ASP A 23 10.20 7.78 -2.04
CA ASP A 23 9.30 8.19 -0.96
C ASP A 23 8.82 6.96 -0.17
N CYS A 24 8.51 5.83 -0.83
CA CYS A 24 8.22 4.55 -0.18
C CYS A 24 9.39 4.03 0.66
N ILE A 25 10.63 4.14 0.15
CA ILE A 25 11.85 3.71 0.87
C ILE A 25 12.06 4.58 2.10
N GLU A 26 11.95 5.90 1.96
CA GLU A 26 12.10 6.84 3.07
C GLU A 26 11.03 6.62 4.13
N PHE A 27 9.77 6.43 3.71
CA PHE A 27 8.66 6.13 4.59
C PHE A 27 8.90 4.80 5.33
N LYS A 28 9.29 3.73 4.64
CA LYS A 28 9.65 2.46 5.30
C LYS A 28 10.75 2.66 6.35
N LYS A 29 11.83 3.36 6.01
CA LYS A 29 12.95 3.62 6.95
C LYS A 29 12.50 4.39 8.20
N GLN A 30 11.50 5.26 8.06
CA GLN A 30 10.95 6.03 9.16
C GLN A 30 10.07 5.18 10.09
N PHE A 31 9.20 4.33 9.53
CA PHE A 31 8.14 3.64 10.29
C PHE A 31 8.49 2.20 10.66
N TRP A 32 9.38 1.54 9.91
CA TRP A 32 9.78 0.16 10.13
C TRP A 32 11.31 -0.03 10.08
N PRO A 33 12.09 0.71 10.89
CA PRO A 33 13.56 0.71 10.82
C PRO A 33 14.19 -0.66 11.11
N GLU A 34 13.48 -1.54 11.82
CA GLU A 34 13.97 -2.87 12.23
C GLU A 34 13.66 -3.97 11.20
N THR A 35 12.82 -3.70 10.19
CA THR A 35 12.57 -4.67 9.10
C THR A 35 13.68 -4.58 8.06
N ASP A 36 14.75 -5.31 8.33
CA ASP A 36 15.89 -5.51 7.44
C ASP A 36 15.51 -6.45 6.29
N ILE A 37 14.60 -5.99 5.43
CA ILE A 37 14.33 -6.65 4.15
C ILE A 37 15.31 -6.00 3.17
N ASP A 38 16.40 -6.71 2.90
CA ASP A 38 17.39 -6.40 1.87
C ASP A 38 16.77 -6.64 0.48
N LEU A 39 15.70 -5.88 0.16
CA LEU A 39 15.10 -5.90 -1.17
C LEU A 39 16.01 -5.12 -2.10
N SER A 40 16.48 -5.79 -3.15
CA SER A 40 17.08 -5.11 -4.28
C SER A 40 16.11 -4.07 -4.86
N GLU A 41 16.64 -3.03 -5.51
CA GLU A 41 15.82 -2.01 -6.20
C GLU A 41 14.78 -2.65 -7.14
N LYS A 42 15.13 -3.78 -7.74
CA LYS A 42 14.24 -4.54 -8.62
C LYS A 42 13.07 -5.18 -7.88
N GLU A 43 13.31 -5.84 -6.75
CA GLU A 43 12.26 -6.48 -5.95
C GLU A 43 11.33 -5.43 -5.35
N LEU A 44 11.88 -4.29 -4.93
CA LEU A 44 11.07 -3.18 -4.45
C LEU A 44 10.19 -2.59 -5.56
N ASN A 45 10.74 -2.44 -6.77
CA ASN A 45 9.95 -2.02 -7.95
C ASN A 45 8.79 -2.98 -8.24
N GLU A 46 9.05 -4.29 -8.20
CA GLU A 46 8.02 -5.30 -8.42
C GLU A 46 6.96 -5.28 -7.32
N LYS A 47 7.37 -5.13 -6.05
CA LYS A 47 6.44 -4.96 -4.92
C LYS A 47 5.56 -3.72 -5.08
N ILE A 48 6.14 -2.59 -5.47
CA ILE A 48 5.39 -1.35 -5.69
C ILE A 48 4.44 -1.45 -6.88
N ARG A 49 4.83 -2.14 -7.95
CA ARG A 49 3.90 -2.40 -9.07
C ARG A 49 2.71 -3.25 -8.65
N LYS A 50 2.98 -4.28 -7.85
CA LYS A 50 1.94 -5.14 -7.29
C LYS A 50 1.00 -4.34 -6.39
N ILE A 51 1.54 -3.57 -5.43
CA ILE A 51 0.71 -2.83 -4.47
C ILE A 51 -0.19 -1.81 -5.15
N VAL A 52 0.31 -1.11 -6.17
CA VAL A 52 -0.49 -0.16 -6.94
C VAL A 52 -1.56 -0.87 -7.74
N SER A 53 -1.24 -1.99 -8.39
CA SER A 53 -2.25 -2.75 -9.14
C SER A 53 -3.35 -3.30 -8.21
N THR A 54 -3.00 -3.70 -6.98
CA THR A 54 -3.96 -4.16 -5.98
C THR A 54 -4.82 -3.00 -5.48
N ALA A 55 -4.20 -1.89 -5.08
CA ALA A 55 -4.90 -0.68 -4.63
C ALA A 55 -5.87 -0.12 -5.70
N ASP A 56 -5.46 -0.09 -6.96
CA ASP A 56 -6.30 0.33 -8.08
C ASP A 56 -7.55 -0.56 -8.24
N GLY A 57 -7.41 -1.87 -7.98
CA GLY A 57 -8.52 -2.82 -7.96
C GLY A 57 -9.60 -2.50 -6.91
N TYR A 58 -9.21 -1.86 -5.80
CA TYR A 58 -10.13 -1.41 -4.75
C TYR A 58 -10.54 0.07 -4.89
N GLY A 59 -10.16 0.73 -5.99
CA GLY A 59 -10.43 2.14 -6.24
C GLY A 59 -9.50 3.12 -5.51
N ILE A 60 -8.42 2.63 -4.90
CA ILE A 60 -7.44 3.44 -4.17
C ILE A 60 -6.37 3.90 -5.15
N LYS A 61 -6.50 5.13 -5.65
CA LYS A 61 -5.65 5.67 -6.73
C LYS A 61 -4.83 6.88 -6.31
N GLU A 62 -5.06 7.47 -5.14
CA GLU A 62 -4.33 8.65 -4.72
C GLU A 62 -2.95 8.26 -4.18
N GLU A 63 -1.89 8.94 -4.61
CA GLU A 63 -0.50 8.64 -4.23
C GLU A 63 -0.32 8.44 -2.72
N GLU A 64 -0.87 9.37 -1.93
CA GLU A 64 -0.81 9.32 -0.47
C GLU A 64 -1.52 8.09 0.12
N LEU A 65 -2.70 7.75 -0.41
CA LEU A 65 -3.47 6.59 0.04
C LEU A 65 -2.80 5.27 -0.39
N VAL A 66 -2.15 5.23 -1.55
CA VAL A 66 -1.37 4.06 -1.98
C VAL A 66 -0.14 3.86 -1.10
N LEU A 67 0.53 4.94 -0.64
CA LEU A 67 1.61 4.83 0.35
C LEU A 67 1.11 4.26 1.67
N ARG A 68 -0.03 4.74 2.16
CA ARG A 68 -0.68 4.20 3.37
C ARG A 68 -1.08 2.74 3.19
N PHE A 69 -1.60 2.36 2.03
CA PHE A 69 -1.92 0.97 1.67
C PHE A 69 -0.67 0.06 1.67
N LEU A 70 0.47 0.57 1.19
CA LEU A 70 1.74 -0.14 1.28
C LEU A 70 2.20 -0.34 2.74
N ASN A 71 1.98 0.63 3.63
CA ASN A 71 2.27 0.47 5.05
C ASN A 71 1.41 -0.61 5.70
N LEU A 72 0.14 -0.70 5.32
CA LEU A 72 -0.75 -1.76 5.77
C LEU A 72 -0.22 -3.14 5.35
N GLU A 73 0.35 -3.30 4.16
CA GLU A 73 1.02 -4.55 3.75
C GLU A 73 2.28 -4.84 4.60
N TYR A 74 3.02 -3.83 5.03
CA TYR A 74 4.13 -4.05 5.96
C TYR A 74 3.64 -4.45 7.36
N ALA A 75 2.54 -3.87 7.83
CA ALA A 75 1.98 -4.14 9.16
C ALA A 75 1.28 -5.51 9.24
N LEU A 76 0.50 -5.85 8.21
CA LEU A 76 -0.36 -7.03 8.18
C LEU A 76 0.26 -8.21 7.42
N GLY A 77 1.38 -7.98 6.73
CA GLY A 77 2.09 -8.97 5.96
C GLY A 77 1.77 -8.95 4.46
N PRO A 78 2.54 -9.71 3.66
CA PRO A 78 2.36 -9.77 2.22
C PRO A 78 0.97 -10.29 1.86
N ASP A 79 0.38 -9.74 0.80
CA ASP A 79 -0.95 -10.13 0.30
C ASP A 79 -2.06 -10.01 1.36
N PHE A 80 -1.95 -9.07 2.32
CA PHE A 80 -2.91 -8.91 3.42
C PHE A 80 -4.37 -8.75 2.98
N ASP A 81 -4.61 -8.27 1.75
CA ASP A 81 -5.93 -8.11 1.16
C ASP A 81 -6.59 -9.44 0.78
N SER A 82 -5.80 -10.50 0.59
CA SER A 82 -6.25 -11.80 0.09
C SER A 82 -5.71 -13.01 0.87
N SER A 83 -4.80 -12.82 1.83
CA SER A 83 -4.14 -13.90 2.59
C SER A 83 -5.09 -14.67 3.51
N GLY A 84 -6.24 -14.08 3.86
CA GLY A 84 -7.19 -14.65 4.83
C GLY A 84 -6.70 -14.63 6.28
N GLN A 85 -5.56 -13.97 6.56
CA GLN A 85 -5.04 -13.81 7.91
C GLN A 85 -5.86 -12.81 8.74
N HIS A 86 -6.53 -11.88 8.05
CA HIS A 86 -7.34 -10.82 8.65
C HIS A 86 -8.72 -10.76 8.00
N ASP A 87 -9.69 -11.47 8.57
CA ASP A 87 -11.06 -11.62 8.01
C ASP A 87 -11.80 -10.29 7.79
N TRP A 88 -11.40 -9.24 8.50
CA TRP A 88 -12.00 -7.90 8.40
C TRP A 88 -11.50 -7.10 7.19
N VAL A 89 -10.35 -7.44 6.62
CA VAL A 89 -9.72 -6.67 5.53
C VAL A 89 -10.56 -6.71 4.25
N PRO A 90 -11.00 -7.87 3.73
CA PRO A 90 -11.79 -7.92 2.50
C PRO A 90 -13.12 -7.18 2.63
N GLY A 91 -13.74 -7.20 3.82
CA GLY A 91 -15.01 -6.52 4.07
C GLY A 91 -14.91 -5.00 3.93
N ILE A 92 -13.81 -4.40 4.38
CA ILE A 92 -13.58 -2.94 4.24
C ILE A 92 -13.18 -2.59 2.81
N LEU A 93 -12.28 -3.38 2.20
CA LEU A 93 -11.76 -3.08 0.87
C LEU A 93 -12.79 -3.26 -0.25
N ALA A 94 -13.67 -4.26 -0.12
CA ALA A 94 -14.71 -4.55 -1.10
C ALA A 94 -15.96 -3.67 -0.98
N ASP A 95 -16.11 -2.87 0.08
CA ASP A 95 -17.28 -2.00 0.22
C ASP A 95 -17.22 -0.84 -0.79
N GLU A 96 -18.10 -0.86 -1.78
CA GLU A 96 -18.21 0.18 -2.80
C GLU A 96 -18.90 1.46 -2.28
N ASN A 97 -19.52 1.42 -1.10
CA ASN A 97 -20.18 2.58 -0.50
C ASN A 97 -19.20 3.46 0.31
N ILE A 98 -17.99 2.98 0.53
CA ILE A 98 -16.95 3.66 1.31
C ILE A 98 -15.93 4.25 0.34
N ASN A 99 -15.56 5.52 0.55
CA ASN A 99 -14.56 6.17 -0.29
C ASN A 99 -13.13 5.66 0.06
N SER A 100 -12.16 5.91 -0.81
CA SER A 100 -10.80 5.37 -0.66
C SER A 100 -10.09 5.85 0.61
N LEU A 101 -10.36 7.07 1.10
CA LEU A 101 -9.77 7.59 2.34
C LEU A 101 -10.36 6.85 3.55
N ASP A 102 -11.69 6.76 3.62
CA ASP A 102 -12.39 6.09 4.71
C ASP A 102 -12.01 4.60 4.79
N LYS A 103 -11.77 3.94 3.65
CA LYS A 103 -11.24 2.55 3.63
C LYS A 103 -9.89 2.46 4.33
N ILE A 104 -8.96 3.35 4.01
CA ILE A 104 -7.62 3.35 4.59
C ILE A 104 -7.69 3.66 6.08
N GLU A 105 -8.45 4.68 6.49
CA GLU A 105 -8.60 5.06 7.89
C GLU A 105 -9.17 3.91 8.74
N GLN A 106 -10.20 3.22 8.25
CA GLN A 106 -10.76 2.06 8.97
C GLN A 106 -9.79 0.89 9.07
N LEU A 107 -8.97 0.65 8.03
CA LEU A 107 -7.95 -0.39 8.08
C LEU A 107 -6.88 -0.03 9.12
N GLU A 108 -6.37 1.21 9.11
CA GLU A 108 -5.37 1.70 10.05
C GLU A 108 -5.87 1.65 11.50
N GLU A 109 -7.10 2.10 11.76
CA GLU A 109 -7.71 2.05 13.08
C GLU A 109 -7.78 0.59 13.60
N LYS A 110 -8.15 -0.37 12.74
CA LYS A 110 -8.15 -1.78 13.11
C LYS A 110 -6.75 -2.34 13.33
N VAL A 111 -5.76 -1.92 12.55
CA VAL A 111 -4.37 -2.32 12.77
C VAL A 111 -3.88 -1.83 14.14
N GLU A 112 -4.15 -0.57 14.48
CA GLU A 112 -3.80 -0.01 15.79
C GLU A 112 -4.46 -0.77 16.95
N GLN A 113 -5.73 -1.16 16.80
CA GLN A 113 -6.43 -1.99 17.78
C GLN A 113 -5.75 -3.35 17.95
N VAL A 114 -5.40 -4.05 16.87
CA VAL A 114 -4.76 -5.37 16.91
C VAL A 114 -3.33 -5.31 17.45
N LEU A 115 -2.58 -4.25 17.18
CA LEU A 115 -1.20 -4.06 17.68
C LEU A 115 -1.15 -3.60 19.14
N SER A 116 -2.26 -3.11 19.69
CA SER A 116 -2.37 -2.65 21.08
C SER A 116 -2.80 -3.75 22.06
N GLU A 117 -3.13 -4.95 21.56
CA GLU A 117 -3.49 -6.16 22.35
C GLU A 117 -2.28 -7.07 22.61
#